data_AF-A0A6J7IJS4-F1
#
_entry.id   AF-A0A6J7IJS4-F1
#
_cell.length_a   1.000
_cell.length_b   1.000
_cell.length_c   1.000
_cell.angle_alpha   90.00
_cell.angle_beta   90.00
_cell.angle_gamma   90.00
#
_symmetry.space_group_name_H-M   'P 1'
#
loop_
_entity.id
_entity.type
_entity.pdbx_description
1 polymer ?
#
loop_
_entity_poly.entity_id
_entity_poly.type
_entity_poly.pdbx_seq_one_letter_code
_entity_poly.pdbx_strand_id
1 'polypeptide(L)'
;MCALLSGIASIPNGYSPPPDAGVWGVVVFTAVFATAVAFIIQTWAQAHMSSTKVAVILTMEVVFAAIFAIVFAGERLTLQNSIGGILVVIAMYLIVMKDVGSEHGN
;
A
#
# COMPACT_ATOMS: atom_id res chain seq x y z
N MET A 1 -4.23 6.86 13.53
CA MET A 1 -3.00 7.60 13.89
C MET A 1 -2.70 8.74 12.92
N CYS A 2 -2.58 8.50 11.61
CA CYS A 2 -2.27 9.54 10.63
C CYS A 2 -3.25 10.73 10.62
N ALA A 3 -4.57 10.49 10.69
CA ALA A 3 -5.57 11.56 10.75
C ALA A 3 -5.40 12.50 11.97
N LEU A 4 -5.01 11.95 13.12
CA LEU A 4 -4.72 12.73 14.34
C LEU A 4 -3.44 13.54 14.19
N LEU A 5 -2.38 12.93 13.63
CA LEU A 5 -1.11 13.61 13.39
C LEU A 5 -1.25 14.74 12.36
N SER A 6 -1.97 14.50 11.26
CA SER A 6 -2.27 15.53 10.25
C SER A 6 -3.15 16.63 10.82
N GLY A 7 -4.11 16.31 11.69
CA GLY A 7 -4.93 17.30 12.39
C GLY A 7 -4.10 18.19 13.31
N ILE A 8 -3.20 17.62 14.11
CA ILE A 8 -2.32 18.38 15.01
C ILE A 8 -1.31 19.22 14.21
N ALA A 9 -0.74 18.67 13.13
CA ALA A 9 0.19 19.38 12.25
C ALA A 9 -0.45 20.52 11.44
N SER A 10 -1.79 20.57 11.36
CA SER A 10 -2.52 21.65 10.68
C SER A 10 -2.74 22.89 11.55
N ILE A 11 -2.57 22.77 12.88
CA ILE A 11 -2.74 23.87 13.86
C ILE A 11 -1.75 25.03 13.64
N PRO A 12 -0.45 24.80 13.34
CA PRO A 12 0.51 25.89 13.16
C PRO A 12 0.44 26.60 11.79
N ASN A 13 -0.10 25.95 10.75
CA ASN A 13 -0.05 26.43 9.36
C ASN A 13 -1.35 27.08 8.85
N GLY A 14 -2.34 27.27 9.72
CA GLY A 14 -3.67 27.75 9.35
C GLY A 14 -4.52 26.62 8.78
N TYR A 15 -5.49 26.19 9.58
CA TYR A 15 -6.51 25.23 9.17
C TYR A 15 -7.37 25.85 8.06
N SER A 16 -7.16 25.43 6.81
CA SER A 16 -8.07 25.69 5.71
C SER A 16 -9.12 24.57 5.68
N PRO A 17 -10.32 24.76 6.27
CA PRO A 17 -11.38 23.78 6.11
C PRO A 17 -11.70 23.65 4.61
N PRO A 18 -12.12 22.46 4.15
CA PRO A 18 -12.57 22.28 2.78
C PRO A 18 -13.65 23.32 2.47
N PRO A 19 -13.42 24.22 1.49
CA PRO A 19 -14.27 25.41 1.31
C PRO A 19 -15.63 25.09 0.67
N ASP A 20 -15.83 23.86 0.17
CA ASP A 20 -16.97 23.51 -0.66
C ASP A 20 -17.58 22.15 -0.30
N ALA A 21 -18.91 22.03 -0.44
CA ALA A 21 -19.65 20.80 -0.14
C ALA A 21 -19.21 19.63 -1.04
N GLY A 22 -18.74 19.93 -2.26
CA GLY A 22 -18.17 18.94 -3.17
C GLY A 22 -16.89 18.29 -2.64
N VAL A 23 -16.02 19.05 -1.97
CA VAL A 23 -14.77 18.51 -1.41
C VAL A 23 -15.06 17.57 -0.23
N TRP A 24 -16.03 17.93 0.61
CA TRP A 24 -16.52 17.04 1.66
C TRP A 24 -17.12 15.74 1.11
N GLY A 25 -17.84 15.82 -0.01
CA GLY A 25 -18.33 14.63 -0.72
C GLY A 25 -17.21 13.69 -1.16
N VAL A 26 -16.13 14.23 -1.76
CA VAL A 26 -14.95 13.44 -2.17
C VAL A 26 -14.24 12.84 -0.95
N VAL A 27 -14.08 13.59 0.15
CA VAL A 27 -13.46 13.11 1.38
C VAL A 27 -14.23 11.93 1.96
N VAL A 28 -15.56 12.05 2.08
CA VAL A 28 -16.41 10.97 2.62
C VAL A 28 -16.41 9.77 1.67
N PHE A 29 -16.55 9.99 0.37
CA PHE A 29 -16.52 8.92 -0.63
C PHE A 29 -15.22 8.12 -0.56
N THR A 30 -14.08 8.80 -0.54
CA THR A 30 -12.76 8.15 -0.51
C THR A 30 -12.52 7.44 0.82
N ALA A 31 -12.92 8.05 1.95
CA ALA A 31 -12.80 7.43 3.27
C ALA A 31 -13.65 6.16 3.41
N VAL A 32 -14.84 6.13 2.82
CA VAL A 32 -15.73 4.96 2.91
C VAL A 32 -15.33 3.90 1.90
N PHE A 33 -15.31 4.22 0.61
CA PHE A 33 -15.13 3.23 -0.44
C PHE A 33 -13.67 2.84 -0.62
N ALA A 34 -12.75 3.80 -0.68
CA ALA A 34 -11.34 3.49 -0.91
C ALA A 34 -10.63 2.99 0.37
N THR A 35 -11.11 3.35 1.56
CA THR A 35 -10.46 2.96 2.83
C THR A 35 -11.28 1.92 3.60
N ALA A 36 -12.48 2.24 4.08
CA ALA A 36 -13.22 1.34 4.97
C ALA A 36 -13.58 0.01 4.28
N VAL A 37 -14.15 0.07 3.07
CA VAL A 37 -14.49 -1.13 2.30
C VAL A 37 -13.23 -1.91 1.91
N ALA A 38 -12.17 -1.23 1.46
CA ALA A 38 -10.91 -1.88 1.12
C ALA A 38 -10.31 -2.65 2.31
N PHE A 39 -10.31 -2.08 3.51
CA PHE A 39 -9.82 -2.77 4.71
C PHE A 39 -10.71 -3.93 5.15
N ILE A 40 -12.03 -3.83 4.99
CA ILE A 40 -12.94 -4.95 5.27
C ILE A 40 -12.65 -6.11 4.33
N ILE A 41 -12.57 -5.84 3.02
CA ILE A 41 -12.24 -6.85 2.01
C ILE A 41 -10.86 -7.42 2.28
N GLN A 42 -9.87 -6.59 2.61
CA GLN A 42 -8.52 -7.03 2.92
C GLN A 42 -8.50 -7.96 4.14
N THR A 43 -9.20 -7.60 5.21
CA THR A 43 -9.27 -8.41 6.43
C THR A 43 -9.98 -9.74 6.17
N TRP A 44 -11.07 -9.73 5.40
CA TRP A 44 -11.78 -10.94 5.01
C TRP A 44 -10.95 -11.85 4.09
N ALA A 45 -10.25 -11.27 3.11
CA ALA A 45 -9.37 -11.99 2.20
C ALA A 45 -8.15 -12.58 2.93
N GLN A 46 -7.58 -11.85 3.87
CA GLN A 46 -6.51 -12.35 4.76
C GLN A 46 -7.00 -13.49 5.67
N ALA A 47 -8.28 -13.51 6.03
CA ALA A 47 -8.86 -14.59 6.83
C ALA A 47 -9.17 -15.87 6.02
N HIS A 48 -9.38 -15.77 4.69
CA HIS A 48 -9.80 -16.90 3.83
C HIS A 48 -8.73 -17.38 2.83
N MET A 49 -7.62 -16.68 2.65
CA MET A 49 -6.49 -17.13 1.82
C MET A 49 -5.26 -17.43 2.70
N SER A 50 -4.45 -18.42 2.33
CA SER A 50 -3.12 -18.56 2.96
C SER A 50 -2.35 -17.25 2.74
N SER A 51 -1.73 -16.76 3.82
CA SER A 51 -1.05 -15.45 3.89
C SER A 51 -0.14 -15.15 2.69
N THR A 52 0.41 -16.20 2.09
CA THR A 52 1.32 -16.16 0.94
C THR A 52 0.69 -15.71 -0.36
N LYS A 53 -0.55 -16.12 -0.68
CA LYS A 53 -1.19 -15.68 -1.93
C LYS A 53 -1.44 -14.17 -1.91
N VAL A 54 -1.85 -13.63 -0.77
CA VAL A 54 -2.07 -12.19 -0.57
C VAL A 54 -0.74 -11.44 -0.64
N ALA A 55 0.31 -11.95 0.00
CA ALA A 55 1.64 -11.34 -0.05
C ALA A 55 2.21 -11.30 -1.47
N VAL A 56 2.00 -12.34 -2.28
CA VAL A 56 2.43 -12.37 -3.70
C VAL A 56 1.70 -11.31 -4.49
N ILE A 57 0.37 -11.19 -4.33
CA ILE A 57 -0.44 -10.20 -5.06
C ILE A 57 -0.02 -8.77 -4.69
N LEU A 58 0.16 -8.46 -3.40
CA LEU A 58 0.59 -7.13 -2.94
C LEU A 58 1.99 -6.77 -3.44
N THR A 59 2.90 -7.73 -3.51
CA THR A 59 4.24 -7.47 -4.04
C THR A 59 4.23 -7.28 -5.55
N MET A 60 3.31 -7.95 -6.25
CA MET A 60 3.15 -7.75 -7.68
C MET A 60 2.68 -6.32 -8.00
N GLU A 61 1.86 -5.72 -7.12
CA GLU A 61 1.54 -4.29 -7.17
C GLU A 61 2.81 -3.43 -7.15
N VAL A 62 3.77 -3.73 -6.28
CA VAL A 62 5.03 -2.97 -6.15
C VAL A 62 5.86 -3.06 -7.42
N VAL A 63 5.89 -4.24 -8.07
CA VAL A 63 6.59 -4.43 -9.36
C VAL A 63 5.94 -3.59 -10.45
N PHE A 64 4.61 -3.60 -10.56
CA PHE A 64 3.91 -2.74 -11.52
C PHE A 64 4.14 -1.26 -11.21
N ALA A 65 4.02 -0.85 -9.95
CA ALA A 65 4.28 0.52 -9.52
C ALA A 65 5.70 0.99 -9.90
N ALA A 66 6.71 0.13 -9.71
CA ALA A 66 8.09 0.42 -10.13
C ALA A 66 8.21 0.57 -11.65
N ILE A 67 7.57 -0.31 -12.44
CA ILE A 67 7.55 -0.21 -13.90
C ILE A 67 6.89 1.10 -14.34
N PHE A 68 5.72 1.43 -13.77
CA PHE A 68 5.00 2.66 -14.08
C PHE A 68 5.79 3.91 -13.65
N ALA A 69 6.49 3.88 -12.52
CA ALA A 69 7.35 4.98 -12.07
C ALA A 69 8.50 5.24 -13.06
N ILE A 70 9.14 4.20 -13.57
CA ILE A 70 10.23 4.34 -14.55
C ILE A 70 9.70 4.83 -15.91
N VAL A 71 8.58 4.27 -16.38
CA VAL A 71 8.06 4.53 -17.73
C VAL A 71 7.28 5.84 -17.82
N PHE A 72 6.42 6.13 -16.84
CA PHE A 72 5.50 7.27 -16.88
C PHE A 72 5.92 8.45 -15.99
N ALA A 73 6.50 8.19 -14.81
CA ALA A 73 6.95 9.27 -13.94
C ALA A 73 8.33 9.83 -14.34
N GLY A 74 9.07 9.11 -15.19
CA GLY A 74 10.38 9.55 -15.70
C GLY A 74 11.45 9.65 -14.60
N GLU A 75 11.24 8.98 -13.46
CA GLU A 75 12.21 8.97 -12.37
C GLU A 75 13.52 8.34 -12.85
N ARG A 76 14.62 9.07 -12.65
CA ARG A 76 15.95 8.53 -12.94
C ARG A 76 16.23 7.44 -11.92
N LEU A 77 16.42 6.21 -12.40
CA LEU A 77 16.87 5.08 -11.60
C LEU A 77 18.23 5.41 -10.96
N THR A 78 18.19 5.94 -9.75
CA THR A 78 19.38 6.09 -8.91
C THR A 78 19.79 4.71 -8.42
N LEU A 79 21.08 4.54 -8.11
CA LEU A 79 21.60 3.30 -7.55
C LEU A 79 20.80 2.85 -6.30
N GLN A 80 20.31 3.82 -5.53
CA GLN A 80 19.51 3.59 -4.33
C GLN A 80 18.14 2.98 -4.65
N ASN A 81 17.41 3.49 -5.65
CA ASN A 81 16.11 2.95 -6.06
C ASN A 81 16.25 1.53 -6.61
N SER A 82 17.32 1.28 -7.37
CA SER A 82 17.63 -0.05 -7.92
C SER A 82 17.87 -1.07 -6.81
N ILE A 83 18.68 -0.72 -5.80
CA ILE A 83 18.97 -1.59 -4.66
C ILE A 83 17.70 -1.85 -3.84
N GLY A 84 16.89 -0.81 -3.59
CA GLY A 84 15.61 -0.95 -2.89
C GLY A 84 14.66 -1.91 -3.61
N GLY A 85 14.52 -1.77 -4.94
CA GLY A 85 13.68 -2.65 -5.76
C GLY A 85 14.14 -4.10 -5.74
N ILE A 86 15.44 -4.35 -5.88
CA ILE A 86 16.01 -5.71 -5.80
C ILE A 86 15.76 -6.33 -4.42
N LEU A 87 15.93 -5.55 -3.35
CA LEU A 87 15.74 -6.03 -1.98
C LEU A 87 14.28 -6.44 -1.71
N VAL A 88 13.30 -5.70 -2.25
CA VAL A 88 11.88 -6.07 -2.17
C VAL A 88 11.60 -7.40 -2.88
N VAL A 89 12.15 -7.59 -4.09
CA VAL A 89 11.99 -8.84 -4.85
C VAL A 89 12.59 -10.03 -4.09
N ILE A 90 13.79 -9.87 -3.52
CA ILE A 90 14.45 -10.92 -2.73
C ILE A 90 13.63 -11.25 -1.47
N ALA A 91 13.17 -10.23 -0.74
CA ALA A 91 12.38 -10.43 0.47
C ALA A 91 11.10 -11.24 0.18
N MET A 92 10.42 -10.93 -0.91
CA MET A 92 9.22 -11.67 -1.30
C MET A 92 9.52 -13.11 -1.70
N TYR A 93 10.59 -13.33 -2.48
CA TYR A 93 11.02 -14.68 -2.84
C TYR A 93 11.27 -15.56 -1.60
N LEU A 94 11.94 -15.00 -0.57
CA LEU A 94 12.20 -15.70 0.69
C LEU A 94 10.92 -16.02 1.46
N ILE A 95 9.93 -15.11 1.47
CA ILE A 95 8.64 -15.33 2.13
C ILE A 95 7.88 -16.48 1.48
N VAL A 96 7.80 -16.51 0.14
CA VAL A 96 7.15 -17.60 -0.60
C VAL A 96 7.80 -18.94 -0.30
N MET A 97 9.13 -19.00 -0.33
CA MET A 97 9.86 -20.24 -0.06
C MET A 97 9.63 -20.75 1.37
N LYS A 98 9.56 -19.85 2.35
CA LYS A 98 9.33 -20.22 3.76
C LYS A 98 7.93 -20.78 4.00
N ASP A 99 6.92 -20.26 3.33
CA ASP A 99 5.54 -20.75 3.48
C ASP A 99 5.32 -22.11 2.80
N VAL A 100 5.88 -22.30 1.60
CA VAL A 100 5.85 -23.61 0.91
C VAL A 100 6.52 -24.71 1.77
N GLY A 101 7.57 -24.34 2.50
CA GLY A 101 8.24 -25.24 3.44
C GLY A 101 7.43 -25.57 4.70
N SER A 102 6.52 -24.70 5.13
CA SER A 102 5.65 -24.98 6.29
C SER A 102 4.45 -25.88 5.98
N GLU A 103 3.93 -25.89 4.74
CA GLU A 103 2.86 -26.83 4.35
C GLU A 103 3.34 -28.28 4.22
N HIS A 104 4.62 -28.52 3.92
CA HIS A 104 5.17 -29.88 3.76
C HIS A 104 5.68 -30.50 5.07
N GLY A 105 5.65 -29.75 6.17
CA GLY A 105 6.15 -30.17 7.49
C GLY A 105 5.07 -30.59 8.50
N ASN A 106 3.80 -30.68 8.10
CA ASN A 106 2.67 -31.10 8.95
C ASN A 106 1.94 -32.30 8.34
#